data_AF-A0A7W7W6E9-F1
#
_entry.id   AF-A0A7W7W6E9-F1
#
_cell.length_a   1.000
_cell.length_b   1.000
_cell.length_c   1.000
_cell.angle_alpha   90.00
_cell.angle_beta   90.00
_cell.angle_gamma   90.00
#
_symmetry.space_group_name_H-M   'P 1'
#
loop_
_entity.id
_entity.type
_entity.pdbx_description
1 polymer ?
#
loop_
_entity_poly.entity_id
_entity_poly.type
_entity_poly.pdbx_seq_one_letter_code
_entity_poly.pdbx_strand_id
1 'polypeptide(L)'
;MIAVKTDHRVTTPAGTSTVTDLVKRVPGRSWQRLRTGSGTKGERHYDWAMIEVLADDTPDGHRVGQSALLIRRHRYTGALSFYRCWSAATVPLHVLVDVVGRRWRIEEDFQAAKGLTGLDQGQVTTWTSWHRWCLISMISYVLPAVIAGLEHRDSADHAHVELVPVSCRELLKLLRILVPARPRQNIDPDHALHRSHWRRRHQHRAAACHRRWNEVTAVSVT
;
A
#
# COMPACT_ATOMS: atom_id res chain seq x y z
N MET A 1 -3.72 -12.67 5.46
CA MET A 1 -3.50 -13.19 4.10
C MET A 1 -2.16 -12.69 3.60
N ILE A 2 -1.38 -13.55 2.94
CA ILE A 2 -0.04 -13.25 2.46
C ILE A 2 0.16 -13.80 1.05
N ALA A 3 0.85 -13.07 0.18
CA ALA A 3 1.24 -13.56 -1.14
C ALA A 3 2.38 -14.57 -0.99
N VAL A 4 2.29 -15.70 -1.67
CA VAL A 4 3.30 -16.77 -1.58
C VAL A 4 3.95 -17.01 -2.94
N LYS A 5 5.20 -17.48 -2.90
CA LYS A 5 5.97 -17.82 -4.09
C LYS A 5 5.42 -19.08 -4.77
N THR A 6 5.79 -19.31 -6.02
CA THR A 6 5.31 -20.43 -6.85
C THR A 6 5.79 -21.80 -6.35
N ASP A 7 6.92 -21.84 -5.64
CA ASP A 7 7.51 -23.03 -5.01
C ASP A 7 7.05 -23.24 -3.57
N HIS A 8 6.20 -22.36 -3.04
CA HIS A 8 5.66 -22.49 -1.68
C HIS A 8 4.92 -23.82 -1.54
N ARG A 9 5.17 -24.53 -0.44
CA ARG A 9 4.56 -25.81 -0.13
C ARG A 9 3.38 -25.59 0.81
N VAL A 10 2.28 -26.28 0.55
CA VAL A 10 1.12 -26.31 1.42
C VAL A 10 0.66 -27.74 1.62
N THR A 11 0.12 -28.03 2.80
CA THR A 11 -0.42 -29.35 3.11
C THR A 11 -1.92 -29.38 2.89
N THR A 12 -2.38 -30.43 2.22
CA THR A 12 -3.80 -30.76 2.03
C THR A 12 -4.07 -32.14 2.64
N PRO A 13 -5.33 -32.57 2.79
CA PRO A 13 -5.62 -33.96 3.19
C PRO A 13 -4.98 -35.02 2.28
N ALA A 14 -4.66 -34.68 1.03
CA ALA A 14 -3.98 -35.55 0.08
C ALA A 14 -2.43 -35.51 0.20
N GLY A 15 -1.89 -34.80 1.19
CA GLY A 15 -0.46 -34.61 1.43
C GLY A 15 0.06 -33.22 1.08
N THR A 16 1.36 -33.02 1.28
CA THR A 16 2.07 -31.77 1.03
C THR A 16 2.51 -31.67 -0.42
N SER A 17 2.24 -30.54 -1.08
CA SER A 17 2.65 -30.30 -2.47
C SER A 17 2.94 -28.82 -2.69
N THR A 18 3.63 -28.48 -3.79
CA THR A 18 3.82 -27.08 -4.17
C THR A 18 2.50 -26.47 -4.65
N VAL A 19 2.32 -25.17 -4.47
CA VAL A 19 1.14 -24.45 -4.99
C VAL A 19 1.02 -24.57 -6.52
N THR A 20 2.15 -24.69 -7.22
CA THR A 20 2.20 -24.88 -8.68
C THR A 20 1.76 -26.29 -9.10
N ASP A 21 1.99 -27.32 -8.30
CA ASP A 21 1.48 -28.66 -8.60
C ASP A 21 0.00 -28.79 -8.24
N LEU A 22 -0.44 -28.11 -7.18
CA LEU A 22 -1.85 -28.09 -6.79
C LEU A 22 -2.74 -27.41 -7.85
N VAL A 23 -2.30 -26.31 -8.47
CA VAL A 23 -3.11 -25.64 -9.49
C VAL A 23 -3.44 -26.54 -10.68
N LYS A 24 -2.54 -27.46 -11.04
CA LYS A 24 -2.73 -28.41 -12.15
C LYS A 24 -3.88 -29.39 -11.87
N ARG A 25 -4.21 -29.59 -10.59
CA ARG A 25 -5.30 -30.47 -10.14
C ARG A 25 -6.63 -29.73 -9.99
N VAL A 26 -6.66 -28.41 -10.15
CA VAL A 26 -7.90 -27.60 -10.03
C VAL A 26 -8.78 -27.83 -11.26
N PRO A 27 -9.98 -28.42 -11.09
CA PRO A 27 -10.89 -28.61 -12.22
C PRO A 27 -11.29 -27.29 -12.87
N GLY A 28 -11.52 -27.30 -14.18
CA GLY A 28 -11.94 -26.10 -14.93
C GLY A 28 -13.18 -25.41 -14.33
N ARG A 29 -14.15 -26.19 -13.84
CA ARG A 29 -15.38 -25.70 -13.21
C ARG A 29 -15.19 -25.00 -11.86
N SER A 30 -14.04 -25.20 -11.19
CA SER A 30 -13.76 -24.61 -9.88
C SER A 30 -13.24 -23.18 -9.97
N TRP A 31 -12.96 -22.70 -11.19
CA TRP A 31 -12.56 -21.33 -11.45
C TRP A 31 -13.78 -20.42 -11.53
N GLN A 32 -13.81 -19.40 -10.68
CA GLN A 32 -14.85 -18.38 -10.65
C GLN A 32 -14.30 -17.06 -11.16
N ARG A 33 -15.03 -16.40 -12.05
CA ARG A 33 -14.67 -15.06 -12.52
C ARG A 33 -15.13 -14.04 -11.50
N LEU A 34 -14.19 -13.26 -10.97
CA LEU A 34 -14.49 -12.24 -9.98
C LEU A 34 -13.83 -10.91 -10.32
N ARG A 35 -14.55 -9.83 -10.02
CA ARG A 35 -14.05 -8.45 -10.08
C ARG A 35 -13.08 -8.23 -8.90
N THR A 36 -11.88 -7.78 -9.19
CA THR A 36 -10.83 -7.52 -8.16
C THR A 36 -10.58 -6.03 -7.94
N GLY A 37 -11.22 -5.16 -8.73
CA GLY A 37 -11.23 -3.71 -8.53
C GLY A 37 -11.74 -2.96 -9.76
N SER A 38 -12.14 -1.71 -9.57
CA SER A 38 -12.39 -0.73 -10.63
C SER A 38 -11.17 0.18 -10.75
N GLY A 39 -10.72 0.45 -11.96
CA GLY A 39 -9.71 1.47 -12.24
C GLY A 39 -10.20 2.44 -13.31
N THR A 40 -9.38 3.44 -13.65
CA THR A 40 -9.66 4.40 -14.73
C THR A 40 -9.87 3.75 -16.10
N LYS A 41 -9.38 2.52 -16.28
CA LYS A 41 -9.57 1.70 -17.49
C LYS A 41 -10.73 0.68 -17.38
N GLY A 42 -11.61 0.87 -16.40
CA GLY A 42 -12.74 -0.03 -16.14
C GLY A 42 -12.42 -1.14 -15.14
N GLU A 43 -13.32 -2.11 -15.08
CA GLU A 43 -13.26 -3.21 -14.12
C GLU A 43 -12.20 -4.24 -14.48
N ARG A 44 -11.40 -4.64 -13.49
CA ARG A 44 -10.43 -5.72 -13.63
C ARG A 44 -11.04 -7.03 -13.17
N HIS A 45 -11.17 -7.96 -14.11
CA HIS A 45 -11.66 -9.31 -13.88
C HIS A 45 -10.52 -10.32 -13.93
N TYR A 46 -10.48 -11.23 -12.96
CA TYR A 46 -9.56 -12.36 -12.92
C TYR A 46 -10.34 -13.65 -12.67
N ASP A 47 -9.78 -14.76 -13.09
CA ASP A 47 -10.30 -16.06 -12.69
C ASP A 47 -9.65 -16.47 -11.36
N TRP A 48 -10.46 -16.93 -10.43
CA TRP A 48 -10.04 -17.29 -9.08
C TRP A 48 -10.43 -18.73 -8.75
N ALA A 49 -9.55 -19.42 -8.04
CA ALA A 49 -9.85 -20.70 -7.42
C ALA A 49 -9.45 -20.67 -5.95
N MET A 50 -10.11 -21.52 -5.15
CA MET A 50 -9.84 -21.69 -3.73
C MET A 50 -9.61 -23.16 -3.44
N ILE A 51 -8.56 -23.45 -2.69
CA ILE A 51 -8.26 -24.79 -2.18
C ILE A 51 -8.17 -24.68 -0.66
N GLU A 52 -8.95 -25.49 0.04
CA GLU A 52 -8.79 -25.64 1.49
C GLU A 52 -7.48 -26.38 1.79
N VAL A 53 -6.72 -25.84 2.73
CA VAL A 53 -5.39 -26.33 3.09
C VAL A 53 -5.32 -26.47 4.60
N LEU A 54 -4.50 -27.40 5.09
CA LEU A 54 -4.26 -27.56 6.51
C LEU A 54 -3.50 -26.36 7.06
N ALA A 55 -3.78 -26.01 8.31
CA ALA A 55 -3.12 -24.93 9.05
C ALA A 55 -1.72 -25.34 9.53
N ASP A 56 -0.85 -25.71 8.59
CA ASP A 56 0.52 -26.20 8.81
C ASP A 56 1.55 -25.11 9.17
N ASP A 57 1.11 -23.85 9.17
CA ASP A 57 1.90 -22.64 9.45
C ASP A 57 1.38 -21.87 10.68
N THR A 58 0.44 -22.45 11.43
CA THR A 58 -0.18 -21.80 12.58
C THR A 58 0.58 -22.16 13.88
N PRO A 59 1.05 -21.17 14.66
CA PRO A 59 1.76 -21.47 15.92
C PRO A 59 0.86 -22.16 16.95
N ASP A 60 1.48 -22.90 17.87
CA ASP A 60 0.77 -23.59 18.95
C ASP A 60 -0.05 -22.61 19.81
N GLY A 61 -1.26 -23.03 20.21
CA GLY A 61 -2.17 -22.21 21.03
C GLY A 61 -2.98 -21.16 20.28
N HIS A 62 -2.85 -21.06 18.95
CA HIS A 62 -3.72 -20.22 18.15
C HIS A 62 -5.15 -20.78 18.05
N ARG A 63 -6.11 -19.87 17.87
CA ARG A 63 -7.53 -20.22 17.69
C ARG A 63 -7.68 -21.13 16.46
N VAL A 64 -8.50 -22.18 16.59
CA VAL A 64 -8.90 -23.02 15.47
C VAL A 64 -9.55 -22.16 14.38
N GLY A 65 -9.16 -22.38 13.14
CA GLY A 65 -9.65 -21.63 11.99
C GLY A 65 -9.46 -22.42 10.70
N GLN A 66 -9.81 -21.79 9.58
CA GLN A 66 -9.65 -22.38 8.26
C GLN A 66 -8.51 -21.70 7.50
N SER A 67 -7.65 -22.51 6.91
CA SER A 67 -6.61 -22.06 6.00
C SER A 67 -7.02 -22.34 4.56
N ALA A 68 -6.81 -21.37 3.68
CA ALA A 68 -7.14 -21.47 2.27
C ALA A 68 -5.99 -20.97 1.40
N LEU A 69 -5.74 -21.67 0.30
CA LEU A 69 -4.91 -21.19 -0.81
C LEU A 69 -5.84 -20.59 -1.87
N LEU A 70 -5.68 -19.29 -2.13
CA LEU A 70 -6.29 -18.64 -3.27
C LEU A 70 -5.32 -18.66 -4.44
N ILE A 71 -5.88 -18.90 -5.61
CA ILE A 71 -5.16 -18.89 -6.87
C ILE A 71 -5.84 -17.88 -7.78
N ARG A 72 -5.08 -16.89 -8.22
CA ARG A 72 -5.51 -15.92 -9.23
C ARG A 72 -4.88 -16.27 -10.56
N ARG A 73 -5.68 -16.32 -11.61
CA ARG A 73 -5.23 -16.49 -12.99
C ARG A 73 -5.58 -15.27 -13.82
N HIS A 74 -4.58 -14.70 -14.48
CA HIS A 74 -4.76 -13.63 -15.45
C HIS A 74 -5.41 -14.17 -16.72
N ARG A 75 -6.46 -13.49 -17.20
CA ARG A 75 -7.31 -13.98 -18.30
C ARG A 75 -6.57 -14.23 -19.60
N TYR A 76 -5.74 -13.28 -20.02
CA TYR A 76 -5.11 -13.30 -21.35
C TYR A 76 -3.76 -14.00 -21.36
N THR A 77 -2.90 -13.69 -20.38
CA THR A 77 -1.56 -14.27 -20.27
C THR A 77 -1.52 -15.62 -19.55
N GLY A 78 -2.59 -16.03 -18.85
CA GLY A 78 -2.60 -17.23 -18.02
C GLY A 78 -1.73 -17.14 -16.76
N ALA A 79 -1.07 -15.99 -16.50
CA ALA A 79 -0.16 -15.82 -15.38
C ALA A 79 -0.86 -16.07 -14.03
N LEU A 80 -0.20 -16.84 -13.16
CA LEU A 80 -0.72 -17.25 -11.87
C LEU A 80 -0.16 -16.40 -10.72
N SER A 81 -0.97 -16.20 -9.69
CA SER A 81 -0.54 -15.63 -8.41
C SER A 81 -1.20 -16.39 -7.27
N PHE A 82 -0.47 -16.61 -6.18
CA PHE A 82 -0.89 -17.45 -5.07
C PHE A 82 -0.98 -16.65 -3.78
N TYR A 83 -2.02 -16.87 -2.99
CA TYR A 83 -2.22 -16.21 -1.70
C TYR A 83 -2.65 -17.21 -0.64
N ARG A 84 -1.98 -17.18 0.51
CA ARG A 84 -2.32 -17.96 1.70
C ARG A 84 -3.22 -17.11 2.59
N CYS A 85 -4.37 -17.67 2.95
CA CYS A 85 -5.40 -17.02 3.77
C CYS A 85 -5.67 -17.86 5.02
N TRP A 86 -5.97 -17.18 6.12
CA TRP A 86 -6.49 -17.79 7.34
C TRP A 86 -7.69 -16.97 7.81
N SER A 87 -8.74 -17.64 8.28
CA SER A 87 -9.91 -17.01 8.88
C SER A 87 -10.44 -17.84 10.05
N ALA A 88 -10.97 -17.17 11.08
CA ALA A 88 -11.54 -17.84 12.25
C ALA A 88 -12.88 -18.55 11.95
N ALA A 89 -13.51 -18.25 10.82
CA ALA A 89 -14.75 -18.85 10.36
C ALA A 89 -14.67 -19.14 8.85
N THR A 90 -15.64 -19.89 8.33
CA THR A 90 -15.78 -20.13 6.89
C THR A 90 -16.12 -18.83 6.17
N VAL A 91 -15.24 -18.43 5.25
CA VAL A 91 -15.39 -17.19 4.48
C VAL A 91 -15.54 -17.52 2.99
N PRO A 92 -16.54 -16.97 2.29
CA PRO A 92 -16.72 -17.22 0.86
C PRO A 92 -15.61 -16.58 0.03
N LEU A 93 -15.31 -17.18 -1.14
CA LEU A 93 -14.23 -16.76 -2.03
C LEU A 93 -14.25 -15.25 -2.36
N HIS A 94 -15.43 -14.69 -2.66
CA HIS A 94 -15.55 -13.28 -3.04
C HIS A 94 -15.09 -12.31 -1.94
N VAL A 95 -15.29 -12.66 -0.65
CA VAL A 95 -14.81 -11.85 0.48
C VAL A 95 -13.29 -11.91 0.55
N LEU A 96 -12.71 -13.10 0.41
CA LEU A 96 -11.26 -13.25 0.40
C LEU A 96 -10.62 -12.51 -0.79
N VAL A 97 -11.27 -12.53 -1.96
CA VAL A 97 -10.83 -11.77 -3.15
C VAL A 97 -10.92 -10.26 -2.92
N ASP A 98 -11.95 -9.74 -2.25
CA ASP A 98 -12.01 -8.32 -1.87
C ASP A 98 -10.82 -7.94 -0.98
N VAL A 99 -10.47 -8.78 0.00
CA VAL A 99 -9.30 -8.56 0.86
C VAL A 99 -8.01 -8.58 0.05
N VAL A 100 -7.85 -9.48 -0.93
CA VAL A 100 -6.70 -9.45 -1.85
C VAL A 100 -6.69 -8.18 -2.69
N GLY A 101 -7.84 -7.74 -3.18
CA GLY A 101 -7.99 -6.48 -3.93
C GLY A 101 -7.62 -5.25 -3.12
N ARG A 102 -7.93 -5.21 -1.82
CA ARG A 102 -7.55 -4.09 -0.91
C ARG A 102 -6.05 -3.87 -0.84
N ARG A 103 -5.23 -4.92 -0.94
CA ARG A 103 -3.76 -4.78 -0.96
C ARG A 103 -3.27 -3.88 -2.09
N TRP A 104 -3.93 -3.93 -3.24
CA TRP A 104 -3.59 -3.06 -4.37
C TRP A 104 -3.92 -1.60 -4.07
N ARG A 105 -5.09 -1.32 -3.47
CA ARG A 105 -5.46 0.03 -3.02
C ARG A 105 -4.45 0.60 -2.02
N ILE A 106 -3.97 -0.23 -1.08
CA ILE A 106 -2.93 0.18 -0.13
C ILE A 106 -1.64 0.60 -0.87
N GLU A 107 -1.22 -0.15 -1.89
CA GLU A 107 -0.03 0.22 -2.68
C GLU A 107 -0.27 1.52 -3.47
N GLU A 108 -1.45 1.69 -4.08
CA GLU A 108 -1.82 2.94 -4.75
C GLU A 108 -1.80 4.13 -3.78
N ASP A 109 -2.30 3.95 -2.56
CA ASP A 109 -2.26 4.95 -1.50
C ASP A 109 -0.82 5.31 -1.10
N PHE A 110 0.07 4.32 -0.98
CA PHE A 110 1.48 4.57 -0.71
C PHE A 110 2.16 5.35 -1.85
N GLN A 111 1.87 5.00 -3.11
CA GLN A 111 2.40 5.72 -4.27
C GLN A 111 1.85 7.16 -4.34
N ALA A 112 0.57 7.35 -4.03
CA ALA A 112 -0.04 8.66 -3.94
C ALA A 112 0.56 9.50 -2.80
N ALA A 113 0.80 8.92 -1.62
CA ALA A 113 1.46 9.59 -0.50
C ALA A 113 2.88 10.04 -0.84
N LYS A 114 3.67 9.23 -1.55
CA LYS A 114 4.98 9.67 -2.08
C LYS A 114 4.86 10.90 -2.97
N GLY A 115 3.94 10.86 -3.94
CA GLY A 115 3.76 11.95 -4.91
C GLY A 115 3.08 13.21 -4.38
N LEU A 116 2.23 13.11 -3.35
CA LEU A 116 1.41 14.22 -2.85
C LEU A 116 1.93 14.82 -1.55
N THR A 117 2.41 13.98 -0.63
CA THR A 117 2.87 14.38 0.71
C THR A 117 4.35 14.13 0.94
N GLY A 118 5.07 13.58 -0.03
CA GLY A 118 6.51 13.41 0.04
C GLY A 118 6.95 12.31 0.99
N LEU A 119 6.18 11.21 1.08
CA LEU A 119 6.47 10.10 1.99
C LEU A 119 7.90 9.56 1.87
N ASP A 120 8.48 9.56 0.67
CA ASP A 120 9.84 9.11 0.35
C ASP A 120 10.88 10.23 0.31
N GLN A 121 10.50 11.48 0.61
CA GLN A 121 11.38 12.65 0.57
C GLN A 121 12.02 12.96 1.94
N GLY A 122 11.68 12.18 2.97
CA GLY A 122 12.18 12.35 4.33
C GLY A 122 13.65 11.94 4.47
N GLN A 123 14.38 12.64 5.35
CA GLN A 123 15.73 12.24 5.69
C GLN A 123 15.72 11.00 6.59
N VAL A 124 16.21 9.87 6.06
CA VAL A 124 16.33 8.59 6.76
C VAL A 124 17.68 8.48 7.46
N THR A 125 18.06 9.52 8.21
CA THR A 125 19.38 9.58 8.89
C THR A 125 19.36 8.99 10.29
N THR A 126 18.20 9.01 10.95
CA THR A 126 17.97 8.40 12.27
C THR A 126 16.56 7.82 12.32
N TRP A 127 16.34 6.82 13.19
CA TRP A 127 15.02 6.25 13.44
C TRP A 127 13.96 7.32 13.73
N THR A 128 14.28 8.28 14.61
CA THR A 128 13.35 9.35 15.02
C THR A 128 13.00 10.28 13.86
N SER A 129 13.96 10.62 13.00
CA SER A 129 13.73 11.45 11.82
C SER A 129 12.80 10.74 10.82
N TRP A 130 13.14 9.50 10.50
CA TRP A 130 12.33 8.66 9.60
C TRP A 130 10.90 8.48 10.13
N HIS A 131 10.75 8.05 11.39
CA HIS A 131 9.45 7.80 11.99
C HIS A 131 8.56 9.05 12.02
N ARG A 132 9.10 10.20 12.44
CA ARG A 132 8.35 11.47 12.46
C ARG A 132 7.93 11.90 11.06
N TRP A 133 8.82 11.78 10.08
CA TRP A 133 8.51 12.16 8.70
C TRP A 133 7.44 11.26 8.09
N CYS A 134 7.57 9.94 8.23
CA CYS A 134 6.58 8.98 7.74
C CYS A 134 5.22 9.24 8.37
N LEU A 135 5.16 9.44 9.70
CA LEU A 135 3.91 9.73 10.40
C LEU A 135 3.25 11.00 9.88
N ILE A 136 3.98 12.13 9.78
CA ILE A 136 3.42 13.40 9.28
C ILE A 136 2.95 13.27 7.83
N SER A 137 3.73 12.59 6.98
CA SER A 137 3.38 12.38 5.57
C SER A 137 2.11 11.53 5.40
N MET A 138 1.98 10.47 6.21
CA MET A 138 0.79 9.60 6.20
C MET A 138 -0.44 10.30 6.75
N ILE A 139 -0.33 11.05 7.86
CA ILE A 139 -1.44 11.85 8.41
C ILE A 139 -1.90 12.89 7.38
N SER A 140 -0.96 13.57 6.73
CA SER A 140 -1.26 14.56 5.69
C SER A 140 -1.96 13.95 4.47
N TYR A 141 -1.69 12.67 4.16
CA TYR A 141 -2.32 11.96 3.05
C TYR A 141 -3.71 11.42 3.41
N VAL A 142 -3.90 10.97 4.66
CA VAL A 142 -5.18 10.44 5.15
C VAL A 142 -6.32 11.44 4.98
N LEU A 143 -6.07 12.73 5.24
CA LEU A 143 -7.12 13.75 5.13
C LEU A 143 -7.75 13.84 3.73
N PRO A 144 -7.00 14.15 2.64
CA PRO A 144 -7.57 14.17 1.30
C PRO A 144 -8.06 12.79 0.84
N ALA A 145 -7.44 11.68 1.28
CA ALA A 145 -7.89 10.33 0.92
C ALA A 145 -9.28 10.00 1.51
N VAL A 146 -9.52 10.35 2.78
CA VAL A 146 -10.82 10.15 3.43
C VAL A 146 -11.87 11.05 2.80
N ILE A 147 -11.58 12.33 2.56
CA ILE A 147 -12.52 13.26 1.92
C ILE A 147 -12.89 12.75 0.52
N ALA A 148 -11.91 12.37 -0.31
CA ALA A 148 -12.18 11.80 -1.63
C ALA A 148 -13.05 10.52 -1.55
N GLY A 149 -12.81 9.69 -0.54
CA GLY A 149 -13.58 8.47 -0.30
C GLY A 149 -15.03 8.72 0.14
N LEU A 150 -15.28 9.76 0.94
CA LEU A 150 -16.62 10.19 1.34
C LEU A 150 -17.38 10.78 0.15
N GLU A 151 -16.75 11.73 -0.55
CA GLU A 151 -17.32 12.36 -1.77
C GLU A 151 -17.67 11.32 -2.84
N HIS A 152 -16.83 10.31 -3.04
CA HIS A 152 -17.11 9.24 -4.01
C HIS A 152 -18.33 8.40 -3.64
N ARG A 153 -18.63 8.23 -2.34
CA ARG A 153 -19.83 7.52 -1.88
C ARG A 153 -21.08 8.38 -2.09
N ASP A 154 -21.01 9.66 -1.75
CA ASP A 154 -22.15 10.59 -1.86
C ASP A 154 -22.48 10.91 -3.33
N SER A 155 -21.45 11.01 -4.18
CA SER A 155 -21.61 11.22 -5.63
C SER A 155 -22.25 10.03 -6.35
N ALA A 156 -22.14 8.82 -5.81
CA ALA A 156 -22.83 7.65 -6.36
C ALA A 156 -24.35 7.74 -6.17
N ASP A 157 -24.81 8.52 -5.18
CA ASP A 157 -26.22 8.78 -4.89
C ASP A 157 -26.78 9.98 -5.71
N HIS A 158 -25.92 10.91 -6.12
CA HIS A 158 -26.29 12.14 -6.82
C HIS A 158 -25.83 12.12 -8.29
N ALA A 159 -26.48 11.29 -9.12
CA ALA A 159 -26.10 11.02 -10.52
C ALA A 159 -26.39 12.16 -11.54
N HIS A 160 -26.36 13.43 -11.14
CA HIS A 160 -26.82 14.54 -11.98
C HIS A 160 -25.72 15.38 -12.65
N VAL A 161 -24.43 15.11 -12.39
CA VAL A 161 -23.32 15.87 -13.00
C VAL A 161 -22.23 14.93 -13.55
N GLU A 162 -21.84 15.10 -14.81
CA GLU A 162 -20.78 14.33 -15.50
C GLU A 162 -19.36 14.73 -15.03
N LEU A 163 -19.09 14.69 -13.73
CA LEU A 163 -17.76 14.96 -13.17
C LEU A 163 -17.06 13.64 -12.82
N VAL A 164 -15.77 13.58 -13.13
CA VAL A 164 -14.90 12.54 -12.57
C VAL A 164 -14.84 12.73 -11.04
N PRO A 165 -14.87 11.65 -10.24
CA PRO A 165 -14.73 11.76 -8.80
C PRO A 165 -13.52 12.60 -8.39
N VAL A 166 -13.70 13.42 -7.35
CA VAL A 166 -12.64 14.31 -6.87
C VAL A 166 -11.41 13.48 -6.43
N SER A 167 -10.25 13.81 -6.98
CA SER A 167 -9.01 13.11 -6.64
C SER A 167 -8.33 13.74 -5.43
N CYS A 168 -7.52 12.96 -4.69
CA CYS A 168 -6.70 13.48 -3.59
C CYS A 168 -5.80 14.66 -4.02
N ARG A 169 -5.33 14.64 -5.27
CA ARG A 169 -4.53 15.73 -5.84
C ARG A 169 -5.34 17.01 -5.98
N GLU A 170 -6.57 16.89 -6.45
CA GLU A 170 -7.44 18.05 -6.63
C GLU A 170 -7.86 18.63 -5.28
N LEU A 171 -8.22 17.78 -4.32
CA LEU A 171 -8.45 18.21 -2.94
C LEU A 171 -7.24 18.93 -2.35
N LEU A 172 -6.03 18.40 -2.55
CA LEU A 172 -4.82 19.06 -2.05
C LEU A 172 -4.60 20.43 -2.69
N LYS A 173 -4.89 20.61 -3.99
CA LYS A 173 -4.85 21.92 -4.64
C LYS A 173 -5.89 22.87 -4.05
N LEU A 174 -7.14 22.42 -3.93
CA LEU A 174 -8.23 23.21 -3.36
C LEU A 174 -7.91 23.63 -1.92
N LEU A 175 -7.42 22.71 -1.09
CA LEU A 175 -7.00 23.03 0.27
C LEU A 175 -5.87 24.07 0.28
N ARG A 176 -4.88 23.96 -0.61
CA ARG A 176 -3.80 24.97 -0.73
C ARG A 176 -4.28 26.34 -1.19
N ILE A 177 -5.40 26.43 -1.90
CA ILE A 177 -5.98 27.70 -2.36
C ILE A 177 -6.91 28.29 -1.30
N LEU A 178 -7.75 27.46 -0.69
CA LEU A 178 -8.88 27.89 0.13
C LEU A 178 -8.58 27.95 1.64
N VAL A 179 -7.67 27.10 2.13
CA VAL A 179 -7.40 26.99 3.58
C VAL A 179 -6.33 27.94 4.11
N PRO A 180 -5.20 28.21 3.42
CA PRO A 180 -4.22 29.09 4.01
C PRO A 180 -4.76 30.53 4.06
N ALA A 181 -5.01 31.01 5.28
CA ALA A 181 -4.75 32.41 5.59
C ALA A 181 -3.30 32.68 5.18
N ARG A 182 -3.03 33.74 4.39
CA ARG A 182 -1.67 34.16 4.01
C ARG A 182 -0.72 33.93 5.18
N PRO A 183 0.41 33.22 5.00
CA PRO A 183 1.24 32.84 6.14
C PRO A 183 1.65 34.09 6.91
N ARG A 184 1.09 34.26 8.12
CA ARG A 184 1.48 35.33 9.06
C ARG A 184 2.98 35.30 9.36
N GLN A 185 3.62 34.15 9.13
CA GLN A 185 5.06 33.89 9.29
C GLN A 185 5.95 34.72 8.34
N ASN A 186 5.41 35.29 7.26
CA ASN A 186 6.18 36.17 6.34
C ASN A 186 6.11 37.66 6.72
N ILE A 187 5.47 38.01 7.83
CA ILE A 187 5.36 39.42 8.26
C ILE A 187 6.50 39.82 9.20
N ASP A 188 7.16 38.84 9.86
CA ASP A 188 8.25 39.08 10.80
C ASP A 188 9.63 38.74 10.19
N PRO A 189 10.47 39.75 9.85
CA PRO A 189 11.81 39.55 9.31
C PRO A 189 12.73 38.73 10.22
N ASP A 190 12.60 38.85 11.54
CA ASP A 190 13.47 38.17 12.49
C ASP A 190 13.20 36.66 12.50
N HIS A 191 11.92 36.27 12.40
CA HIS A 191 11.55 34.87 12.24
C HIS A 191 12.09 34.28 10.92
N ALA A 192 12.02 35.03 9.83
CA ALA A 192 12.53 34.61 8.53
C ALA A 192 14.07 34.44 8.54
N LEU A 193 14.79 35.39 9.13
CA LEU A 193 16.23 35.33 9.31
C LEU A 193 16.64 34.18 10.23
N HIS A 194 15.96 33.99 11.36
CA HIS A 194 16.19 32.87 12.27
C HIS A 194 16.07 31.52 11.54
N ARG A 195 14.99 31.32 10.77
CA ARG A 195 14.79 30.11 9.97
C ARG A 195 15.86 29.94 8.89
N SER A 196 16.31 31.02 8.28
CA SER A 196 17.43 31.02 7.32
C SER A 196 18.74 30.55 7.99
N HIS A 197 19.11 31.15 9.12
CA HIS A 197 20.31 30.77 9.88
C HIS A 197 20.25 29.31 10.34
N TRP A 198 19.11 28.86 10.87
CA TRP A 198 18.91 27.47 11.28
C TRP A 198 19.14 26.50 10.10
N ARG A 199 18.53 26.76 8.93
CA ARG A 199 18.68 25.91 7.73
C ARG A 199 20.13 25.85 7.27
N ARG A 200 20.80 27.00 7.14
CA ARG A 200 22.21 27.07 6.70
C ARG A 200 23.14 26.34 7.67
N ARG A 201 22.94 26.52 8.99
CA ARG A 201 23.72 25.80 10.01
C ARG A 201 23.49 24.28 9.91
N HIS A 202 22.26 23.86 9.66
CA HIS A 202 21.94 22.44 9.48
C HIS A 202 22.56 21.86 8.20
N GLN A 203 22.47 22.57 7.07
CA GLN A 203 23.13 22.20 5.80
C GLN A 203 24.65 22.09 5.96
N HIS A 204 25.28 23.05 6.64
CA HIS A 204 26.72 23.00 6.93
C HIS A 204 27.09 21.76 7.75
N ARG A 205 26.31 21.43 8.80
CA ARG A 205 26.52 20.23 9.61
C ARG A 205 26.37 18.95 8.78
N ALA A 206 25.34 18.85 7.95
CA ALA A 206 25.13 17.70 7.06
C ALA A 206 26.30 17.52 6.08
N ALA A 207 26.75 18.61 5.45
CA ALA A 207 27.91 18.59 4.55
C ALA A 207 29.20 18.17 5.26
N ALA A 208 29.44 18.64 6.49
CA ALA A 208 30.59 18.25 7.28
C ALA A 208 30.55 16.76 7.71
N CYS A 209 29.37 16.22 8.03
CA CYS A 209 29.21 14.78 8.28
C CYS A 209 29.47 13.96 7.02
N HIS A 210 28.96 14.40 5.86
CA HIS A 210 29.18 13.71 4.60
C HIS A 210 30.67 13.68 4.20
N ARG A 211 31.38 14.81 4.33
CA ARG A 211 32.83 14.87 4.09
C ARG A 211 33.59 13.89 5.00
N ARG A 212 33.32 13.90 6.31
CA ARG A 212 33.94 12.98 7.27
C ARG A 212 33.67 11.51 6.94
N TRP A 213 32.45 11.17 6.52
CA TRP A 213 32.13 9.80 6.09
C TRP A 213 32.93 9.38 4.85
N ASN A 214 33.07 10.27 3.88
CA ASN A 214 33.85 10.02 2.66
C ASN A 214 35.34 9.87 2.97
N GLU A 215 35.88 10.66 3.91
CA GLU A 215 37.27 10.52 4.39
C GLU A 215 37.51 9.16 5.07
N VAL A 216 36.62 8.74 5.96
CA VAL A 216 36.71 7.43 6.64
C VAL A 216 36.61 6.26 5.66
N THR A 217 35.68 6.34 4.70
CA THR A 217 35.53 5.27 3.69
C THR A 217 36.69 5.25 2.70
N ALA A 218 37.29 6.40 2.35
CA ALA A 218 38.49 6.45 1.52
C ALA A 218 39.70 5.78 2.20
N VAL A 219 39.91 6.01 3.50
CA VAL A 219 41.00 5.38 4.27
C VAL A 219 40.78 3.88 4.50
N SER A 220 39.53 3.41 4.49
CA SER A 220 39.22 1.98 4.68
C SER A 220 39.39 1.13 3.40
N VAL A 221 39.54 1.77 2.24
CA VAL A 221 39.66 1.13 0.92
C VAL A 221 41.13 1.08 0.43
N THR A 222 42.03 1.78 1.12
CA THR A 222 43.50 1.74 0.94
C THR A 222 44.16 0.83 1.95
#